data_AF-A0A8H3C788-F1
#
_entry.id   AF-A0A8H3C788-F1
#
_cell.length_a   1.000
_cell.length_b   1.000
_cell.length_c   1.000
_cell.angle_alpha   90.00
_cell.angle_beta   90.00
_cell.angle_gamma   90.00
#
_symmetry.space_group_name_H-M   'P 1'
#
loop_
_entity.id
_entity.type
_entity.pdbx_description
1 polymer ?
#
loop_
_entity_poly.entity_id
_entity_poly.type
_entity_poly.pdbx_seq_one_letter_code
_entity_poly.pdbx_strand_id
1 'polypeptide(L)'
;MLEYAHCLDIPDKIRQNSIIVELRAAGNDILSWTNDIYSFPVEDSRAHLHNFVFVTMHNNRVHLQDAVDYVYQRIQSRVREYSALKAQLPSFGPRLDRYTAQYVQGIEYIIQACNEWCFLTPRYLGNRAKEVKETGVVELQPPVTIDEII
;
A
#
# COMPACT_ATOMS: atom_id res chain seq x y z
N MET A 1 6.77 0.72 15.11
CA MET A 1 7.55 -0.48 14.74
C MET A 1 8.88 -0.12 14.07
N LEU A 2 8.92 0.75 13.05
CA LEU A 2 10.15 1.10 12.34
C LEU A 2 11.24 1.74 13.23
N GLU A 3 10.85 2.69 14.10
CA GLU A 3 11.77 3.33 15.08
C GLU A 3 12.42 2.28 15.99
N TYR A 4 11.62 1.33 16.49
CA TYR A 4 12.09 0.22 17.32
C TYR A 4 13.02 -0.73 16.55
N ALA A 5 12.65 -1.12 15.32
CA ALA A 5 13.40 -2.07 14.49
C ALA A 5 14.81 -1.58 14.11
N HIS A 6 15.00 -0.26 14.01
CA HIS A 6 16.29 0.35 13.72
C HIS A 6 16.98 0.96 14.94
N CYS A 7 16.43 0.76 16.15
CA CYS A 7 16.88 1.43 17.38
C CYS A 7 17.03 2.95 17.20
N LEU A 8 16.13 3.56 16.43
CA LEU A 8 16.12 4.98 16.14
C LEU A 8 15.29 5.70 17.19
N ASP A 9 15.95 6.51 18.01
CA ASP A 9 15.29 7.53 18.81
C ASP A 9 15.17 8.81 17.97
N ILE A 10 14.11 8.90 17.16
CA ILE A 10 13.88 10.04 16.27
C ILE A 10 13.46 11.25 17.14
N PRO A 11 14.18 12.38 17.12
CA PRO A 11 13.78 13.56 17.88
C PRO A 11 12.44 14.14 17.40
N ASP A 12 11.68 14.76 18.32
CA ASP A 12 10.36 15.34 18.01
C ASP A 12 10.38 16.32 16.84
N LYS A 13 11.42 17.15 16.72
CA LYS A 13 11.57 18.09 15.61
C LYS A 13 11.63 17.44 14.22
N ILE A 14 12.05 16.17 14.14
CA ILE A 14 12.01 15.38 12.90
C ILE A 14 10.65 14.71 12.77
N ARG A 15 10.16 14.08 13.84
CA ARG A 15 8.87 13.36 13.86
C ARG A 15 7.68 14.27 13.48
N GLN A 16 7.70 15.52 13.94
CA GLN A 16 6.65 16.52 13.75
C GLN A 16 6.88 17.37 12.49
N ASN A 17 8.00 17.18 11.78
CA ASN A 17 8.21 17.88 10.52
C ASN A 17 7.13 17.46 9.52
N SER A 18 6.47 18.46 8.91
CA SER A 18 5.33 18.23 8.02
C SER A 18 5.65 17.29 6.84
N ILE A 19 6.87 17.37 6.28
CA ILE A 19 7.28 16.49 5.17
C ILE A 19 7.45 15.06 5.67
N ILE A 20 8.02 14.84 6.86
CA ILE A 20 8.15 13.50 7.44
C ILE A 20 6.78 12.89 7.76
N VAL A 21 5.86 13.70 8.29
CA VAL A 21 4.47 13.28 8.53
C VAL A 21 3.80 12.87 7.22
N GLU A 22 3.92 13.68 6.17
CA GLU A 22 3.32 13.36 4.87
C GLU A 22 3.99 12.16 4.20
N LEU A 23 5.31 11.98 4.30
CA LEU A 23 5.99 10.78 3.81
C LEU A 23 5.45 9.51 4.47
N ARG A 24 5.17 9.55 5.79
CA ARG A 24 4.55 8.42 6.49
C ARG A 24 3.13 8.16 6.01
N ALA A 25 2.32 9.21 5.86
CA ALA A 25 0.96 9.10 5.36
C ALA A 25 0.93 8.53 3.94
N ALA A 26 1.75 9.09 3.03
CA ALA A 26 1.90 8.61 1.67
C ALA A 26 2.38 7.15 1.61
N GLY A 27 3.35 6.76 2.45
CA GLY A 27 3.80 5.37 2.55
C GLY A 27 2.69 4.42 3.02
N ASN A 28 1.89 4.83 4.00
CA ASN A 28 0.75 4.07 4.49
C ASN A 28 -0.35 3.92 3.42
N ASP A 29 -0.60 4.97 2.64
CA ASP A 29 -1.57 4.95 1.54
C ASP A 29 -1.12 4.01 0.42
N ILE A 30 0.15 4.09 0.00
CA ILE A 30 0.71 3.17 -1.00
C ILE A 30 0.55 1.73 -0.52
N LEU A 31 0.90 1.44 0.74
CA LEU A 31 0.75 0.11 1.34
C LEU A 31 -0.69 -0.38 1.36
N SER A 32 -1.60 0.45 1.87
CA SER A 32 -3.00 0.08 2.09
C SER A 32 -3.73 -0.11 0.76
N TRP A 33 -3.57 0.81 -0.19
CA TRP A 33 -4.22 0.71 -1.49
C TRP A 33 -3.64 -0.43 -2.34
N THR A 34 -2.34 -0.71 -2.21
CA THR A 34 -1.72 -1.89 -2.84
C THR A 34 -2.29 -3.17 -2.23
N ASN A 35 -2.49 -3.21 -0.91
CA ASN A 35 -3.13 -4.33 -0.25
C ASN A 35 -4.57 -4.52 -0.75
N ASP A 36 -5.35 -3.46 -0.91
CA ASP A 36 -6.72 -3.52 -1.43
C ASP A 36 -6.80 -4.19 -2.80
N ILE A 37 -5.86 -3.94 -3.71
CA ILE A 37 -5.80 -4.64 -5.00
C ILE A 37 -5.54 -6.14 -4.80
N TYR A 38 -4.54 -6.51 -4.01
CA TYR A 38 -4.19 -7.93 -3.82
C TYR A 38 -5.22 -8.70 -2.98
N SER A 39 -5.89 -8.04 -2.04
CA SER A 39 -6.90 -8.67 -1.18
C SER A 39 -8.28 -8.73 -1.80
N PHE A 40 -8.54 -7.95 -2.86
CA PHE A 40 -9.85 -7.88 -3.51
C PHE A 40 -10.50 -9.24 -3.79
N PRO A 41 -9.83 -10.25 -4.41
CA PRO A 41 -10.49 -11.53 -4.70
C PRO A 41 -10.96 -12.27 -3.45
N VAL A 42 -10.17 -12.19 -2.37
CA VAL A 42 -10.48 -12.83 -1.09
C VAL A 42 -11.58 -12.07 -0.35
N GLU A 43 -11.61 -10.75 -0.49
CA GLU A 43 -12.62 -9.91 0.16
C GLU A 43 -13.98 -9.98 -0.56
N ASP A 44 -13.98 -10.05 -1.89
CA ASP A 44 -15.15 -10.26 -2.73
C ASP A 44 -15.83 -11.60 -2.42
N SER A 45 -15.06 -12.69 -2.38
CA SER A 45 -15.56 -14.02 -1.98
C SER A 45 -16.06 -14.10 -0.52
N ARG A 46 -15.92 -13.04 0.29
CA ARG A 46 -16.37 -13.00 1.68
C ARG A 46 -17.33 -11.86 1.99
N ALA A 47 -17.77 -11.11 0.96
CA ALA A 47 -18.60 -9.91 1.11
C ALA A 47 -17.99 -8.86 2.06
N HIS A 48 -16.66 -8.73 2.08
CA HIS A 48 -15.96 -7.71 2.86
C HIS A 48 -15.83 -6.42 2.02
N LEU A 49 -16.68 -5.44 2.28
CA LEU A 49 -16.79 -4.24 1.42
C LEU A 49 -15.81 -3.10 1.75
N HIS A 50 -14.96 -3.24 2.76
CA HIS A 50 -13.99 -2.23 3.18
C HIS A 50 -12.73 -2.25 2.29
N ASN A 51 -12.91 -1.99 1.00
CA ASN A 51 -11.85 -2.02 -0.01
C ASN A 51 -12.00 -0.83 -0.96
N PHE A 52 -10.89 -0.15 -1.28
CA PHE A 52 -10.92 1.00 -2.18
C PHE A 52 -11.43 0.66 -3.59
N VAL A 53 -11.24 -0.57 -4.08
CA VAL A 53 -11.79 -1.02 -5.36
C VAL A 53 -13.32 -1.04 -5.31
N PHE A 54 -13.94 -1.60 -4.26
CA PHE A 54 -15.41 -1.58 -4.12
C PHE A 54 -15.97 -0.16 -4.05
N VAL A 55 -15.33 0.71 -3.27
CA VAL A 55 -15.73 2.11 -3.16
C VAL A 55 -15.65 2.80 -4.52
N THR A 56 -14.60 2.51 -5.30
CA THR A 56 -14.40 3.06 -6.64
C THR A 56 -15.46 2.57 -7.62
N MET A 57 -15.75 1.26 -7.65
CA MET A 57 -16.81 0.69 -8.49
C MET A 57 -18.15 1.39 -8.22
N HIS A 58 -18.53 1.49 -6.95
CA HIS A 58 -19.80 2.10 -6.54
C HIS A 58 -19.86 3.60 -6.88
N ASN A 59 -18.86 4.37 -6.45
CA ASN A 59 -18.91 5.83 -6.57
C ASN A 59 -18.72 6.31 -8.01
N ASN A 60 -17.88 5.63 -8.78
CA ASN A 60 -17.60 6.03 -10.16
C ASN A 60 -18.52 5.33 -11.17
N ARG A 61 -19.33 4.36 -10.73
CA ARG A 61 -20.22 3.53 -11.58
C ARG A 61 -19.47 2.83 -12.70
N VAL A 62 -18.35 2.21 -12.35
CA VAL A 62 -17.47 1.52 -13.29
C VAL A 62 -17.38 0.03 -12.96
N HIS A 63 -16.98 -0.77 -13.94
CA HIS A 63 -16.74 -2.19 -13.74
C HIS A 63 -15.40 -2.43 -13.04
N LEU A 64 -15.18 -3.68 -12.60
CA LEU A 64 -14.06 -4.04 -11.76
C LEU A 64 -12.69 -3.64 -12.33
N GLN A 65 -12.42 -3.96 -13.60
CA GLN A 65 -11.12 -3.65 -14.19
C GLN A 65 -10.84 -2.14 -14.20
N ASP A 66 -11.84 -1.33 -14.58
CA ASP A 66 -11.72 0.13 -14.56
C ASP A 66 -11.49 0.68 -13.13
N ALA A 67 -12.11 0.05 -12.11
CA ALA A 67 -11.89 0.41 -10.71
C ALA A 67 -10.48 0.03 -10.24
N VAL A 68 -9.99 -1.16 -10.59
CA VAL A 68 -8.61 -1.59 -10.29
C VAL A 68 -7.62 -0.65 -10.96
N ASP A 69 -7.83 -0.30 -12.23
CA ASP A 69 -6.98 0.62 -12.98
C ASP A 69 -6.97 2.01 -12.33
N TYR A 70 -8.12 2.50 -11.88
CA TYR A 70 -8.22 3.76 -11.14
C TYR A 70 -7.42 3.71 -9.82
N VAL A 71 -7.61 2.68 -9.00
CA VAL A 71 -6.87 2.53 -7.74
C VAL A 71 -5.36 2.41 -8.00
N TYR A 72 -4.96 1.68 -9.04
CA TYR A 72 -3.56 1.58 -9.45
C TYR A 72 -2.98 2.94 -9.88
N GLN A 73 -3.71 3.75 -10.64
CA GLN A 73 -3.29 5.11 -10.98
C GLN A 73 -3.12 6.00 -9.74
N ARG A 74 -3.99 5.84 -8.73
CA ARG A 74 -3.86 6.55 -7.44
C ARG A 74 -2.60 6.14 -6.69
N ILE A 75 -2.28 4.85 -6.64
CA ILE A 75 -1.02 4.34 -6.07
C ILE A 75 0.18 4.96 -6.81
N GLN A 76 0.19 4.93 -8.14
CA GLN A 76 1.27 5.51 -8.93
C GLN A 76 1.42 7.02 -8.70
N SER A 77 0.32 7.77 -8.58
CA SER A 77 0.38 9.19 -8.23
C SER A 77 1.01 9.40 -6.86
N ARG A 78 0.58 8.61 -5.86
CA ARG A 78 1.10 8.71 -4.50
C ARG A 78 2.58 8.36 -4.40
N VAL A 79 3.08 7.42 -5.21
CA VAL A 79 4.52 7.12 -5.33
C VAL A 79 5.30 8.31 -5.90
N ARG A 80 4.77 8.99 -6.93
CA ARG A 80 5.40 10.21 -7.48
C ARG A 80 5.41 11.36 -6.47
N GLU A 81 4.30 11.56 -5.77
CA GLU A 81 4.17 12.55 -4.69
C GLU A 81 5.16 12.26 -3.55
N TYR A 82 5.25 11.00 -3.11
CA TYR A 82 6.23 10.57 -2.11
C TYR A 82 7.66 10.91 -2.54
N SER A 83 8.01 10.60 -3.80
CA SER A 83 9.35 10.87 -4.34
C SER A 83 9.65 12.36 -4.39
N ALA A 84 8.68 13.18 -4.80
CA ALA A 84 8.79 14.64 -4.81
C ALA A 84 8.90 15.24 -3.40
N LEU A 85 8.18 14.69 -2.42
CA LEU A 85 8.25 15.09 -1.01
C LEU A 85 9.61 14.75 -0.40
N LYS A 86 10.13 13.55 -0.67
CA LYS A 86 11.46 13.11 -0.20
C LYS A 86 12.56 14.06 -0.67
N ALA A 87 12.47 14.54 -1.92
CA ALA A 87 13.42 15.51 -2.47
C ALA A 87 13.37 16.90 -1.80
N GLN A 88 12.29 17.22 -1.09
CA GLN A 88 12.10 18.49 -0.39
C GLN A 88 12.50 18.44 1.10
N LEU A 89 13.01 17.30 1.58
CA LEU A 89 13.40 17.16 2.98
C LEU A 89 14.46 18.20 3.37
N PRO A 90 14.24 18.98 4.44
CA PRO A 90 15.23 19.92 4.91
C PRO A 90 16.38 19.18 5.61
N SER A 91 17.54 19.83 5.69
CA SER A 91 18.59 19.38 6.60
C SER A 91 18.22 19.75 8.04
N PHE A 92 18.41 18.80 8.95
CA PHE A 92 18.29 18.95 10.40
C PHE A 92 19.67 18.96 11.08
N GLY A 93 20.74 18.94 10.29
CA GLY A 93 22.14 18.85 10.69
C GLY A 93 22.72 17.44 10.49
N PRO A 94 24.04 17.28 10.24
CA PRO A 94 24.62 16.04 9.70
C PRO A 94 24.29 14.76 10.46
N ARG A 95 24.27 14.81 11.80
CA ARG A 95 23.92 13.66 12.64
C ARG A 95 22.46 13.25 12.47
N LEU A 96 21.56 14.23 12.40
CA LEU A 96 20.13 13.99 12.31
C LEU A 96 19.70 13.64 10.89
N ASP A 97 20.37 14.19 9.88
CA ASP A 97 20.15 13.84 8.47
C ASP A 97 20.39 12.35 8.24
N ARG A 98 21.39 11.75 8.91
CA ARG A 98 21.62 10.29 8.87
C ARG A 98 20.42 9.51 9.44
N TYR A 99 19.88 9.93 10.58
CA TYR A 99 18.72 9.27 11.19
C TYR A 99 17.45 9.45 10.34
N THR A 100 17.24 10.65 9.80
CA THR A 100 16.14 10.94 8.88
C THR A 100 16.22 10.06 7.64
N ALA A 101 17.40 9.93 7.03
CA ALA A 101 17.60 9.08 5.86
C ALA A 101 17.32 7.60 6.18
N GLN A 102 17.78 7.09 7.32
CA GLN A 102 17.49 5.72 7.75
C GLN A 102 16.00 5.49 8.00
N TYR A 103 15.31 6.47 8.60
CA TYR A 103 13.88 6.41 8.83
C TYR A 103 13.07 6.34 7.53
N VAL A 104 13.37 7.25 6.58
CA VAL A 104 12.73 7.28 5.26
C VAL A 104 13.01 6.00 4.48
N GLN A 105 14.25 5.51 4.51
CA GLN A 105 14.62 4.23 3.90
C GLN A 105 13.82 3.07 4.47
N GLY A 106 13.58 3.06 5.78
CA GLY A 106 12.74 2.05 6.42
C GLY A 106 11.30 2.06 5.88
N ILE A 107 10.73 3.24 5.61
CA ILE A 107 9.37 3.34 5.04
C ILE A 107 9.36 2.68 3.66
N GLU A 108 10.34 2.98 2.82
CA GLU A 108 10.51 2.42 1.49
C GLU A 108 10.69 0.89 1.53
N TYR A 109 11.45 0.38 2.50
CA TYR A 109 11.61 -1.06 2.71
C TYR A 109 10.31 -1.73 3.13
N ILE A 110 9.49 -1.12 4.00
CA ILE A 110 8.19 -1.68 4.34
C ILE A 110 7.29 -1.74 3.10
N ILE A 111 7.25 -0.68 2.28
CA ILE A 111 6.50 -0.67 1.02
C ILE A 111 6.91 -1.83 0.12
N GLN A 112 8.22 -1.95 -0.15
CA GLN A 112 8.75 -3.00 -1.01
C GLN A 112 8.50 -4.40 -0.45
N ALA A 113 8.75 -4.59 0.86
CA ALA A 113 8.58 -5.87 1.53
C ALA A 113 7.11 -6.30 1.52
N CYS A 114 6.17 -5.40 1.77
CA CYS A 114 4.74 -5.72 1.74
C CYS A 114 4.26 -6.08 0.32
N ASN A 115 4.74 -5.36 -0.70
CA ASN A 115 4.42 -5.71 -2.09
C ASN A 115 4.94 -7.11 -2.46
N GLU A 116 6.19 -7.43 -2.11
CA GLU A 116 6.74 -8.76 -2.36
C GLU A 116 6.02 -9.83 -1.53
N TRP A 117 5.73 -9.53 -0.25
CA TRP A 117 5.04 -10.43 0.65
C TRP A 117 3.69 -10.88 0.09
N CYS A 118 2.96 -10.01 -0.62
CA CYS A 118 1.69 -10.37 -1.26
C CYS A 118 1.78 -11.57 -2.21
N PHE A 119 2.96 -11.83 -2.79
CA PHE A 119 3.23 -13.00 -3.63
C PHE A 119 3.90 -14.17 -2.88
N LEU A 120 4.47 -13.93 -1.70
CA LEU A 120 5.13 -14.98 -0.91
C LEU A 120 4.16 -15.70 0.03
N THR A 121 3.07 -15.05 0.43
CA THR A 121 2.08 -15.65 1.33
C THR A 121 0.91 -16.28 0.56
N PRO A 122 0.35 -17.42 1.02
CA PRO A 122 -0.88 -17.97 0.44
C PRO A 122 -2.11 -17.11 0.71
N ARG A 123 -2.01 -16.09 1.58
CA ARG A 123 -3.14 -15.25 2.05
C ARG A 123 -3.96 -14.62 0.92
N TYR A 124 -3.32 -14.22 -0.17
CA TYR A 124 -3.96 -13.44 -1.24
C TYR A 124 -4.21 -14.26 -2.50
N LEU A 125 -3.14 -14.86 -3.03
CA LEU A 125 -3.15 -15.51 -4.34
C LEU A 125 -3.01 -17.05 -4.23
N GLY A 126 -2.93 -17.59 -3.01
CA GLY A 126 -2.77 -19.02 -2.76
C GLY A 126 -1.62 -19.63 -3.56
N ASN A 127 -1.88 -20.78 -4.19
CA ASN A 127 -0.90 -21.49 -5.02
C ASN A 127 -0.67 -20.84 -6.40
N ARG A 128 -1.45 -19.82 -6.77
CA ARG A 128 -1.35 -19.13 -8.06
C ARG A 128 -0.46 -17.89 -8.03
N ALA A 129 0.10 -17.54 -6.87
CA ALA A 129 0.92 -16.33 -6.71
C ALA A 129 2.03 -16.21 -7.77
N LYS A 130 2.70 -17.31 -8.11
CA LYS A 130 3.74 -17.33 -9.15
C LYS A 130 3.18 -17.00 -10.54
N GLU A 131 2.09 -17.65 -10.93
CA GLU A 131 1.41 -17.43 -12.22
C GLU A 131 0.95 -15.99 -12.34
N VAL A 132 0.29 -15.45 -11.32
CA VAL A 132 -0.18 -14.06 -11.28
C VAL A 132 0.99 -13.07 -11.39
N LYS A 133 2.13 -13.36 -10.73
CA LYS A 133 3.34 -12.51 -10.81
C LYS A 133 3.92 -12.47 -12.23
N GLU A 134 3.80 -13.56 -12.99
CA GLU A 134 4.30 -13.68 -14.36
C GLU A 134 3.33 -13.09 -15.39
N THR A 135 2.02 -13.26 -15.21
CA THR A 135 1.00 -12.88 -16.19
C THR A 135 0.33 -11.54 -15.91
N GLY A 136 0.29 -11.11 -14.65
CA GLY A 136 -0.53 -9.99 -14.19
C GLY A 136 -2.03 -10.26 -14.18
N VAL A 137 -2.47 -11.49 -14.44
CA VAL A 137 -3.88 -11.87 -14.54
C VAL A 137 -4.31 -12.60 -13.28
N VAL A 138 -5.45 -12.18 -12.71
CA VAL A 138 -6.08 -12.82 -11.55
C VAL A 138 -7.45 -13.33 -11.98
N GLU A 139 -7.69 -14.63 -11.81
CA GLU A 139 -9.05 -15.18 -11.92
C GLU A 139 -9.77 -15.06 -10.58
N LEU A 140 -10.97 -14.50 -10.63
CA LEU A 140 -11.80 -14.32 -9.45
C LEU A 140 -12.63 -15.57 -9.20
N GLN A 141 -12.83 -15.87 -7.92
CA GLN A 141 -13.86 -16.81 -7.54
C GLN A 141 -15.23 -16.16 -7.80
N PRO A 142 -16.28 -16.95 -8.06
CA PRO A 142 -17.63 -16.42 -8.11
C PRO A 142 -17.93 -15.66 -6.80
N PRO A 143 -18.53 -14.45 -6.87
CA PRO A 143 -18.93 -13.75 -5.67
C PRO A 143 -19.96 -14.59 -4.93
N VAL A 144 -19.86 -14.64 -3.60
CA VAL A 144 -20.87 -15.33 -2.77
C VAL A 144 -22.19 -14.60 -2.97
N THR A 145 -23.21 -15.34 -3.39
CA THR A 145 -24.55 -14.76 -3.60
C THR A 145 -25.14 -14.39 -2.25
N ILE A 146 -25.76 -13.21 -2.13
CA ILE A 146 -26.40 -12.75 -0.88
C ILE A 146 -27.45 -13.76 -0.40
N ASP A 147 -28.08 -14.49 -1.32
CA ASP A 147 -29.03 -15.57 -1.07
C ASP A 147 -28.41 -16.79 -0.33
N GLU A 148 -27.07 -16.89 -0.24
CA GLU A 148 -26.37 -17.96 0.46
C GLU A 148 -25.97 -17.57 1.90
N ILE A 149 -26.21 -16.31 2.30
CA ILE A 149 -25.81 -15.74 3.60
C ILE A 149 -27.03 -15.45 4.51
N ILE A 150 -28.26 -15.56 3.99
CA ILE A 150 -29.53 -15.34 4.71
C ILE A 150 -30.31 -16.64 4.79
#